data_AF-A0A935LPL6-F1
#
_entry.id   AF-A0A935LPL6-F1
#
_cell.length_a   1.000
_cell.length_b   1.000
_cell.length_c   1.000
_cell.angle_alpha   90.00
_cell.angle_beta   90.00
_cell.angle_gamma   90.00
#
_symmetry.space_group_name_H-M   'P 1'
#
loop_
_entity.id
_entity.type
_entity.pdbx_description
1 polymer ?
#
loop_
_entity_poly.entity_id
_entity_poly.type
_entity_poly.pdbx_seq_one_letter_code
_entity_poly.pdbx_strand_id
1 'polypeptide(L)' 'MKNVLRIVFSLILVTLPFANAVMATGIGGPPPCWPPPCIPIDGGLSLLIAAGTILGGKKALDLRRSRKRSA' A
#
# COMPACT_ATOMS: atom_id res chain seq x y z
N MET A 1 17.64 -18.67 4.22
CA MET A 1 17.47 -18.23 2.80
C MET A 1 16.02 -17.93 2.42
N LYS A 2 15.02 -18.81 2.67
CA LYS A 2 13.61 -18.55 2.29
C LYS A 2 13.00 -17.29 2.91
N ASN A 3 13.35 -16.96 4.16
CA ASN A 3 12.84 -15.76 4.83
C ASN A 3 13.46 -14.48 4.24
N VAL A 4 14.75 -14.51 3.91
CA VAL A 4 15.44 -13.40 3.22
C VAL A 4 14.80 -13.16 1.85
N LEU A 5 14.55 -14.22 1.08
CA LEU A 5 13.88 -14.13 -0.21
C LEU A 5 12.47 -13.52 -0.10
N ARG A 6 11.68 -13.93 0.91
CA ARG A 6 10.34 -13.35 1.16
C ARG A 6 10.39 -11.89 1.55
N ILE A 7 11.35 -11.50 2.39
CA ILE A 7 11.55 -10.12 2.81
C ILE A 7 11.91 -9.27 1.59
N VAL A 8 12.89 -9.69 0.79
CA VAL A 8 13.31 -8.99 -0.43
C VAL A 8 12.15 -8.85 -1.41
N PHE A 9 11.39 -9.93 -1.65
CA PHE A 9 10.24 -9.90 -2.55
C PHE A 9 9.14 -8.94 -2.07
N SER A 10 8.86 -8.92 -0.76
CA SER A 10 7.87 -8.00 -0.18
C SER A 10 8.34 -6.54 -0.28
N LEU A 11 9.64 -6.31 -0.07
CA LEU A 11 10.24 -4.97 -0.18
C LEU A 11 10.14 -4.45 -1.61
N ILE A 12 10.45 -5.29 -2.60
CA ILE A 12 10.28 -4.98 -4.02
C ILE A 12 8.81 -4.65 -4.32
N LEU A 13 7.86 -5.48 -3.87
CA LEU A 13 6.43 -5.24 -4.16
C LEU A 13 5.93 -3.90 -3.63
N VAL A 14 6.44 -3.46 -2.47
CA VAL A 14 6.05 -2.21 -1.83
C VAL A 14 6.72 -1.01 -2.49
N THR A 15 7.98 -1.12 -2.93
CA THR A 15 8.75 0.02 -3.47
C THR A 15 8.62 0.19 -4.98
N LEU A 16 8.36 -0.87 -5.74
CA LEU A 16 8.23 -0.83 -7.21
C LEU A 16 7.21 0.21 -7.71
N PRO A 17 6.02 0.39 -7.10
CA PRO A 17 5.04 1.39 -7.53
C PRO A 17 5.54 2.84 -7.38
N PHE A 18 6.48 3.07 -6.46
CA PHE A 18 7.03 4.39 -6.14
C PHE A 18 8.35 4.69 -6.86
N ALA A 19 8.94 3.72 -7.56
CA ALA A 19 10.18 3.91 -8.31
C ALA A 19 10.05 5.00 -9.39
N ASN A 20 8.86 5.14 -9.98
CA ASN A 20 8.54 6.18 -10.97
C ASN A 20 8.57 7.60 -10.39
N ALA A 21 8.35 7.76 -9.07
CA ALA A 21 8.38 9.08 -8.44
C ALA A 21 9.79 9.67 -8.38
N VAL A 22 10.83 8.82 -8.31
CA VAL A 22 12.24 9.25 -8.28
C VAL A 22 12.74 9.68 -9.67
N MET A 23 12.16 9.11 -10.74
CA MET A 23 12.51 9.41 -12.13
C MET A 23 11.69 10.55 -12.75
N ALA A 24 10.80 11.17 -11.97
CA ALA A 24 10.01 12.31 -12.41
C ALA A 24 10.90 13.57 -12.47
N THR A 25 11.61 13.78 -13.58
CA THR A 25 12.28 15.05 -13.89
C THR A 25 11.24 16.04 -14.43
N GLY A 26 10.65 16.85 -13.55
CA GLY A 26 9.71 17.89 -13.95
C GLY A 26 10.38 18.99 -14.78
N ILE A 27 10.25 18.94 -16.10
CA ILE A 27 10.49 20.10 -16.97
C ILE A 27 9.24 20.98 -16.89
N GLY A 28 9.07 21.70 -15.78
CA GLY A 28 8.00 22.67 -15.61
C GLY A 28 7.22 22.52 -14.31
N GLY A 29 7.49 23.42 -13.36
CA GLY A 29 6.64 23.74 -12.21
C GLY A 29 6.29 22.59 -11.26
N PRO A 30 5.65 22.87 -10.12
CA PRO A 30 4.89 21.83 -9.44
C PRO A 30 3.89 21.23 -10.43
N PRO A 31 3.66 19.91 -10.42
CA PRO A 31 2.69 19.30 -11.32
C PRO A 31 1.38 20.07 -11.18
N PRO A 32 0.79 20.58 -12.29
CA PRO A 32 -0.48 21.26 -12.19
C PRO A 32 -1.43 20.31 -11.46
N CYS A 33 -2.06 20.78 -10.39
CA CYS A 33 -3.19 20.06 -9.82
C CYS A 33 -4.09 19.71 -11.00
N TRP A 34 -4.24 18.40 -11.25
CA TRP A 34 -5.14 17.89 -12.29
C TRP A 34 -6.48 18.63 -12.09
N PRO A 35 -7.05 19.25 -13.13
CA PRO A 35 -7.83 20.48 -13.00
C PRO A 35 -9.01 20.29 -12.03
N PRO A 36 -9.36 21.34 -11.26
CA PRO A 36 -10.17 21.25 -10.05
C PRO A 36 -11.60 20.73 -10.28
N PRO A 37 -12.24 20.21 -9.22
CA PRO A 37 -11.87 20.38 -7.82
C PRO A 37 -10.79 19.39 -7.39
N CYS A 38 -9.82 19.87 -6.62
CA CYS A 38 -8.85 19.05 -5.91
C CYS A 38 -9.62 17.86 -5.33
N ILE A 39 -9.35 16.62 -5.78
CA ILE A 39 -9.98 15.44 -5.18
C ILE A 39 -9.64 15.58 -3.71
N PRO A 40 -10.64 15.79 -2.84
CA PRO A 40 -10.35 15.80 -1.43
C PRO A 40 -9.67 14.47 -1.15
N ILE A 41 -8.87 14.36 -0.10
CA ILE A 41 -8.81 13.06 0.56
C ILE A 41 -10.23 12.89 1.11
N ASP A 42 -11.16 12.53 0.21
CA ASP A 42 -12.57 12.42 0.43
C ASP A 42 -12.63 11.37 1.51
N GLY A 43 -13.36 11.65 2.59
CA GLY A 43 -13.52 10.69 3.66
C GLY A 43 -13.81 9.28 3.12
N GLY A 44 -14.46 9.14 1.95
CA GLY A 44 -14.57 7.91 1.18
C GLY A 44 -13.27 7.13 0.93
N LEU A 45 -12.21 7.73 0.38
CA LEU A 45 -10.94 7.02 0.13
C LEU A 45 -10.28 6.60 1.45
N SER A 46 -10.24 7.50 2.44
CA SER A 46 -9.74 7.16 3.78
C SER A 46 -10.55 6.05 4.44
N LEU A 47 -11.88 6.06 4.28
CA LEU A 47 -12.77 5.03 4.78
C LEU A 47 -12.55 3.69 4.06
N LEU A 48 -12.33 3.68 2.74
CA LEU A 48 -12.01 2.46 2.00
C LEU A 48 -10.67 1.86 2.42
N ILE A 49 -9.64 2.71 2.61
CA ILE A 49 -8.34 2.27 3.14
C ILE A 49 -8.51 1.71 4.56
N ALA A 50 -9.23 2.41 5.44
CA ALA A 50 -9.51 1.95 6.80
C ALA A 50 -10.27 0.62 6.81
N ALA A 51 -11.32 0.48 6.00
CA ALA A 51 -12.10 -0.75 5.89
C ALA A 51 -11.25 -1.92 5.37
N GLY A 52 -10.44 -1.67 4.33
CA GLY A 52 -9.52 -2.65 3.77
C GLY A 52 -8.47 -3.14 4.77
N THR A 53 -7.87 -2.21 5.54
CA THR A 53 -6.87 -2.55 6.56
C THR A 53 -7.47 -3.32 7.73
N ILE A 54 -8.66 -2.94 8.22
CA ILE A 54 -9.36 -3.66 9.29
C ILE A 54 -9.72 -5.08 8.82
N LEU A 55 -10.34 -5.22 7.65
CA LEU A 55 -10.82 -6.51 7.16
C LEU A 55 -9.64 -7.44 6.81
N GLY A 56 -8.63 -6.92 6.11
CA GLY A 56 -7.40 -7.66 5.79
C GLY A 56 -6.62 -8.06 7.04
N GLY A 57 -6.46 -7.12 7.99
CA GLY A 57 -5.78 -7.36 9.27
C GLY A 57 -6.46 -8.43 10.11
N LYS A 58 -7.79 -8.37 10.24
CA LYS A 58 -8.56 -9.41 10.94
C LYS A 58 -8.34 -10.78 10.32
N LYS A 59 -8.44 -10.89 8.99
CA LYS A 59 -8.24 -12.17 8.29
C LYS A 59 -6.83 -12.71 8.50
N ALA A 60 -5.82 -11.86 8.43
CA ALA A 60 -4.43 -12.26 8.66
C ALA A 60 -4.22 -12.79 10.10
N LEU A 61 -4.83 -12.15 11.11
CA LEU A 61 -4.78 -12.63 12.49
C LEU A 61 -5.50 -13.97 12.68
N ASP A 62 -6.68 -14.14 12.09
CA ASP A 62 -7.45 -15.38 12.18
C ASP A 62 -6.68 -16.55 11.55
N LEU A 63 -6.04 -16.35 10.39
CA LEU A 63 -5.19 -17.36 9.76
C LEU A 63 -3.98 -17.73 10.63
N ARG A 64 -3.34 -16.75 11.28
CA ARG A 64 -2.23 -17.00 12.21
C ARG A 64 -2.68 -17.80 13.44
N ARG A 65 -3.83 -17.46 14.01
CA ARG A 65 -4.42 -18.15 15.18
C ARG A 65 -4.86 -19.57 14.84
N SER A 66 -5.49 -19.77 13.69
CA SER A 66 -5.87 -21.10 13.20
C SER A 66 -4.65 -22.00 13.04
N ARG A 67 -3.56 -21.49 12.45
CA ARG A 67 -2.31 -22.25 12.31
C ARG A 67 -1.71 -22.66 13.66
N LYS A 68 -1.79 -21.80 14.69
CA LYS A 68 -1.28 -22.11 16.04
C LYS A 68 -2.16 -23.12 16.79
N ARG A 69 -3.44 -23.24 16.45
CA ARG A 69 -4.36 -24.25 17.04
C ARG A 69 -4.23 -25.63 16.42
N SER A 70 -3.76 -25.71 15.17
CA SER A 70 -3.60 -26.95 14.42
C SER A 70 -2.18 -27.53 14.49
N ALA A 71 -1.28 -26.87 15.22
CA ALA A 71 0.09 -27.32 15.51
C ALA A 71 0.22 -27.59 17.01
#